data_AF-A0A3R7JYG3-F1
#
_entry.id   AF-A0A3R7JYG3-F1
#
_cell.length_a   1.000
_cell.length_b   1.000
_cell.length_c   1.000
_cell.angle_alpha   90.00
_cell.angle_beta   90.00
_cell.angle_gamma   90.00
#
_symmetry.space_group_name_H-M   'P 1'
#
loop_
_entity.id
_entity.type
_entity.pdbx_description
1 polymer ?
#
loop_
_entity_poly.entity_id
_entity_poly.type
_entity_poly.pdbx_seq_one_letter_code
_entity_poly.pdbx_strand_id
1 'polypeptide(L)'
;MQATGRGGKNVLLSMRLMQSDNQWTLSSITVGEGCRDPSVEEWGVGGNLLAMARCAGGYYDVYDSTEAGTAWYEIGEPITRVWGNSLRRQGGHGVQGGLTTADIEDTEVMLLTTPVYAEDAGAAAKAQLHLWLTDMQRVSLA
;
A
#
# COMPACT_ATOMS: atom_id res chain seq x y z
N MET A 1 -1.01 -2.73 -9.24
CA MET A 1 -1.92 -2.04 -10.20
C MET A 1 -3.37 -2.16 -9.73
N GLN A 2 -4.29 -1.40 -10.34
CA GLN A 2 -5.73 -1.46 -10.02
C GLN A 2 -6.57 -1.89 -11.23
N ALA A 3 -7.71 -2.53 -10.97
CA ALA A 3 -8.71 -2.91 -11.96
C ALA A 3 -10.13 -2.76 -11.40
N THR A 4 -11.14 -2.87 -12.26
CA THR A 4 -12.55 -2.87 -11.86
C THR A 4 -13.05 -4.31 -11.74
N GLY A 5 -13.45 -4.72 -10.54
CA GLY A 5 -14.05 -6.02 -10.28
C GLY A 5 -15.48 -6.13 -10.83
N ARG A 6 -16.04 -7.35 -10.81
CA ARG A 6 -17.39 -7.62 -11.36
C ARG A 6 -18.50 -6.78 -10.72
N GLY A 7 -18.34 -6.37 -9.46
CA GLY A 7 -19.28 -5.50 -8.75
C GLY A 7 -19.10 -4.00 -9.03
N GLY A 8 -18.28 -3.61 -10.00
CA GLY A 8 -17.97 -2.20 -10.30
C GLY A 8 -17.04 -1.51 -9.30
N LYS A 9 -16.58 -2.25 -8.28
CA LYS A 9 -15.63 -1.75 -7.28
C LYS A 9 -14.20 -1.98 -7.74
N ASN A 10 -13.30 -1.09 -7.32
CA ASN A 10 -11.88 -1.25 -7.59
C ASN A 10 -11.30 -2.43 -6.81
N VAL A 11 -10.35 -3.12 -7.42
CA VAL A 11 -9.55 -4.19 -6.82
C VAL A 11 -8.08 -3.98 -7.19
N LEU A 12 -7.20 -4.55 -6.37
CA LEU A 12 -5.76 -4.48 -6.52
C LEU A 12 -5.21 -5.83 -6.98
N LEU A 13 -4.22 -5.78 -7.85
CA LEU A 13 -3.53 -6.94 -8.39
C LEU A 13 -2.09 -6.58 -8.77
N SER A 14 -1.27 -7.60 -8.99
CA SER A 14 0.04 -7.45 -9.61
C SER A 14 -0.05 -7.78 -11.11
N MET A 15 0.87 -7.22 -11.88
CA MET A 15 1.15 -7.63 -13.25
C MET A 15 2.65 -7.79 -13.38
N ARG A 16 3.06 -8.92 -13.95
CA ARG A 16 4.45 -9.36 -13.94
C ARG A 16 4.82 -9.98 -15.28
N LEU A 17 6.02 -9.68 -15.75
CA LEU A 17 6.53 -10.16 -17.03
C LEU A 17 7.32 -11.45 -16.79
N MET A 18 6.83 -12.56 -17.33
CA MET A 18 7.58 -13.82 -17.31
C MET A 18 8.61 -13.79 -18.44
N GLN A 19 9.89 -13.79 -18.07
CA GLN A 19 11.00 -13.75 -19.05
C GLN A 19 11.04 -14.99 -19.95
N SER A 20 10.64 -16.16 -19.45
CA SER A 20 10.59 -17.41 -20.22
C SER A 20 9.70 -17.30 -21.45
N ASP A 21 8.56 -16.65 -21.30
CA ASP A 21 7.46 -16.70 -22.26
C ASP A 21 7.19 -15.33 -22.91
N ASN A 22 7.92 -14.28 -22.52
CA ASN A 22 7.69 -12.88 -22.92
C ASN A 22 6.21 -12.46 -22.75
N GLN A 23 5.55 -13.00 -21.73
CA GLN A 23 4.12 -12.80 -21.47
C GLN A 23 3.91 -12.10 -20.14
N TRP A 24 2.99 -11.14 -20.16
CA TRP A 24 2.47 -10.52 -18.95
C TRP A 24 1.43 -11.45 -18.31
N THR A 25 1.60 -11.71 -17.02
CA THR A 25 0.65 -12.47 -16.21
C THR A 25 0.14 -11.62 -15.06
N LEU A 26 -1.11 -11.88 -14.66
CA LEU A 26 -1.76 -11.20 -13.54
C LEU A 26 -1.80 -12.12 -12.32
N SER A 27 -1.90 -11.53 -11.13
CA SER A 27 -2.12 -12.32 -9.92
C SER A 27 -3.41 -13.13 -9.98
N SER A 28 -3.38 -14.32 -9.41
CA SER A 28 -4.54 -15.24 -9.37
C SER A 28 -5.63 -14.78 -8.40
N ILE A 29 -5.24 -14.04 -7.36
CA ILE A 29 -6.12 -13.48 -6.33
C ILE A 29 -5.95 -11.96 -6.31
N THR A 30 -7.05 -11.26 -6.10
CA THR A 30 -7.11 -9.80 -5.96
C THR A 30 -7.56 -9.42 -4.54
N VAL A 31 -7.16 -8.23 -4.10
CA VAL A 31 -7.48 -7.68 -2.75
C VAL A 31 -7.89 -6.21 -2.84
N GLY A 32 -8.17 -5.58 -1.71
CA GLY A 32 -8.38 -4.13 -1.62
C GLY A 32 -9.61 -3.64 -2.35
N GLU A 33 -10.75 -4.31 -2.13
CA GLU A 33 -12.03 -3.85 -2.65
C GLU A 33 -12.31 -2.40 -2.20
N GLY A 34 -12.44 -1.48 -3.16
CA GLY A 34 -12.64 -0.06 -2.88
C GLY A 34 -11.37 0.71 -2.53
N CYS A 35 -10.19 0.10 -2.64
CA CYS A 35 -8.89 0.76 -2.55
C CYS A 35 -8.37 1.14 -3.94
N ARG A 36 -7.40 2.07 -3.98
CA ARG A 36 -6.90 2.68 -5.23
C ARG A 36 -5.39 2.92 -5.17
N ASP A 37 -4.80 3.06 -6.36
CA ASP A 37 -3.43 3.54 -6.58
C ASP A 37 -2.40 2.88 -5.63
N PRO A 38 -2.25 1.54 -5.68
CA PRO A 38 -1.35 0.85 -4.77
C PRO A 38 0.11 1.17 -5.09
N SER A 39 0.91 1.36 -4.06
CA SER A 39 2.37 1.34 -4.14
C SER A 39 2.87 -0.03 -3.69
N VAL A 40 3.83 -0.59 -4.42
CA VAL A 40 4.26 -1.99 -4.26
C VAL A 40 5.77 -2.03 -4.12
N GLU A 41 6.26 -2.82 -3.17
CA GLU A 41 7.69 -3.00 -2.91
C GLU A 41 7.97 -4.44 -2.47
N GLU A 42 9.17 -4.95 -2.73
CA GLU A 42 9.61 -6.26 -2.23
C GLU A 42 9.92 -6.16 -0.72
N TRP A 43 9.50 -7.16 0.06
CA TRP A 43 9.78 -7.18 1.50
C TRP A 43 9.88 -8.60 2.06
N GLY A 44 10.85 -8.79 2.94
CA GLY A 44 11.10 -10.05 3.63
C GLY A 44 11.78 -11.08 2.74
N VAL A 45 11.62 -12.36 3.08
CA VAL A 45 12.32 -13.45 2.38
C VAL A 45 11.45 -14.07 1.30
N GLY A 46 12.05 -14.48 0.18
CA GLY A 46 11.39 -15.29 -0.83
C GLY A 46 10.65 -14.50 -1.92
N GLY A 47 11.04 -13.23 -2.17
CA GLY A 47 10.50 -12.44 -3.27
C GLY A 47 9.03 -12.04 -3.10
N ASN A 48 8.54 -11.99 -1.86
CA ASN A 48 7.20 -11.52 -1.56
C ASN A 48 7.11 -10.00 -1.75
N LEU A 49 5.92 -9.52 -2.08
CA LEU A 49 5.66 -8.11 -2.27
C LEU A 49 4.66 -7.61 -1.23
N LEU A 50 4.89 -6.40 -0.74
CA LEU A 50 3.90 -5.64 0.01
C LEU A 50 3.23 -4.61 -0.91
N ALA A 51 1.93 -4.41 -0.72
CA ALA A 51 1.19 -3.35 -1.36
C ALA A 51 0.52 -2.47 -0.32
N MET A 52 0.73 -1.16 -0.40
CA MET A 52 0.01 -0.16 0.37
C MET A 52 -0.97 0.56 -0.55
N ALA A 53 -2.23 0.66 -0.16
CA ALA A 53 -3.26 1.31 -0.97
C ALA A 53 -4.20 2.17 -0.13
N ARG A 54 -4.63 3.29 -0.71
CA ARG A 54 -5.59 4.20 -0.08
C ARG A 54 -7.01 3.71 -0.29
N CYS A 55 -7.80 3.63 0.77
CA CYS A 55 -9.13 3.03 0.75
C CYS A 55 -10.22 4.05 1.09
N ALA A 56 -11.44 3.80 0.63
CA ALA A 56 -12.58 4.72 0.80
C ALA A 56 -12.92 5.01 2.27
N GLY A 57 -12.47 4.16 3.20
CA GLY A 57 -12.71 4.28 4.63
C GLY A 57 -11.85 5.33 5.34
N GLY A 58 -11.04 6.13 4.63
CA GLY A 58 -10.26 7.18 5.27
C GLY A 58 -8.86 6.75 5.74
N TYR A 59 -8.35 5.61 5.28
CA TYR A 59 -7.08 5.00 5.71
C TYR A 59 -6.36 4.29 4.56
N TYR A 60 -5.12 3.87 4.82
CA TYR A 60 -4.38 2.97 3.95
C TYR A 60 -4.42 1.56 4.50
N ASP A 61 -4.76 0.59 3.65
CA ASP A 61 -4.57 -0.82 3.95
C ASP A 61 -3.24 -1.30 3.36
N VAL A 62 -2.63 -2.27 4.03
CA VAL A 62 -1.44 -2.97 3.56
C VAL A 62 -1.78 -4.42 3.26
N TYR A 63 -1.22 -4.96 2.20
CA TYR A 63 -1.48 -6.31 1.71
C TYR A 63 -0.15 -7.03 1.48
N ASP A 64 -0.15 -8.33 1.75
CA ASP A 64 1.00 -9.19 1.50
C ASP A 64 0.74 -10.07 0.28
N SER A 65 1.80 -10.47 -0.39
CA SER A 65 1.75 -11.34 -1.54
C SER A 65 2.55 -12.61 -1.31
N THR A 66 2.17 -13.66 -2.01
CA THR A 66 3.10 -14.76 -2.28
C THR A 66 4.17 -14.32 -3.26
N GLU A 67 5.22 -15.13 -3.44
CA GLU A 67 6.37 -14.87 -4.31
C GLU A 67 5.99 -14.20 -5.64
N ALA A 68 6.71 -13.12 -5.96
CA ALA A 68 6.57 -12.29 -7.15
C ALA A 68 5.12 -11.84 -7.42
N GLY A 69 4.34 -11.59 -6.37
CA GLY A 69 2.95 -11.13 -6.47
C GLY A 69 2.00 -12.14 -7.09
N THR A 70 2.27 -13.45 -7.02
CA THR A 70 1.42 -14.51 -7.62
C THR A 70 -0.04 -14.46 -7.14
N ALA A 71 -0.24 -14.15 -5.86
CA ALA A 71 -1.51 -14.02 -5.18
C ALA A 71 -1.36 -13.00 -4.05
N TRP A 72 -2.47 -12.38 -3.65
CA TRP A 72 -2.50 -11.35 -2.62
C TRP A 72 -3.42 -11.76 -1.48
N TYR A 73 -3.07 -11.32 -0.26
CA TYR A 73 -3.79 -11.61 0.97
C TYR A 73 -3.80 -10.36 1.86
N GLU A 74 -4.79 -10.25 2.74
CA GLU A 74 -4.75 -9.25 3.80
C GLU A 74 -3.60 -9.59 4.74
N ILE A 75 -2.74 -8.60 5.02
CA ILE A 75 -1.77 -8.75 6.09
C ILE A 75 -2.52 -8.72 7.42
N GLY A 76 -2.05 -9.46 8.43
CA GLY A 76 -2.60 -9.39 9.79
C GLY A 76 -2.55 -7.96 10.36
N GLU A 77 -3.06 -7.77 11.58
CA GLU A 77 -3.23 -6.43 12.17
C GLU A 77 -1.97 -5.56 12.46
N PRO A 78 -0.68 -5.95 12.36
CA PRO A 78 0.40 -5.11 12.91
C PRO A 78 0.52 -3.70 12.32
N ILE A 79 0.28 -3.50 11.02
CA ILE A 79 0.49 -2.20 10.36
C ILE A 79 -0.63 -1.70 9.45
N THR A 80 -1.61 -2.55 9.12
CA THR A 80 -2.74 -2.11 8.28
C THR A 80 -3.55 -1.04 9.02
N ARG A 81 -4.00 0.01 8.30
CA ARG A 81 -4.76 1.13 8.86
C ARG A 81 -4.06 1.97 9.93
N VAL A 82 -2.74 1.85 10.08
CA VAL A 82 -1.94 2.78 10.90
C VAL A 82 -2.04 4.19 10.32
N TRP A 83 -1.86 4.33 9.01
CA TRP A 83 -1.93 5.63 8.33
C TRP A 83 -3.36 5.98 7.89
N GLY A 84 -3.80 7.18 8.28
CA GLY A 84 -5.04 7.78 7.80
C GLY A 84 -4.83 8.52 6.47
N ASN A 85 -5.82 8.49 5.60
CA ASN A 85 -5.86 9.31 4.38
C ASN A 85 -6.81 10.53 4.53
N SER A 86 -7.39 10.67 5.73
CA SER A 86 -8.10 11.85 6.21
C SER A 86 -7.98 11.89 7.73
N LEU A 87 -8.09 13.09 8.33
CA LEU A 87 -7.84 13.27 9.76
C LEU A 87 -8.83 12.49 10.64
N ARG A 88 -10.12 12.52 10.30
CA ARG A 88 -11.17 11.80 11.04
C ARG A 88 -11.43 10.37 10.51
N ARG A 89 -10.64 9.91 9.53
CA ARG A 89 -10.89 8.66 8.80
C ARG A 89 -12.33 8.54 8.29
N GLN A 90 -12.87 9.66 7.81
CA GLN A 90 -14.25 9.74 7.34
C GLN A 90 -14.26 9.89 5.83
N GLY A 91 -14.48 8.77 5.13
CA GLY A 91 -14.69 8.79 3.68
C GLY A 91 -13.49 9.30 2.88
N GLY A 92 -13.56 9.12 1.57
CA GLY A 92 -12.55 9.64 0.65
C GLY A 92 -11.31 8.75 0.55
N HIS A 93 -10.48 9.07 -0.44
CA HIS A 93 -9.33 8.26 -0.81
C HIS A 93 -7.99 8.96 -0.52
N GLY A 94 -7.95 10.19 -0.01
CA GLY A 94 -6.71 10.96 0.16
C GLY A 94 -5.90 11.11 -1.15
N VAL A 95 -4.60 10.81 -1.11
CA VAL A 95 -3.70 10.73 -2.29
C VAL A 95 -2.87 9.44 -2.23
N GLN A 96 -2.09 9.13 -3.27
CA GLN A 96 -1.19 7.98 -3.25
C GLN A 96 -0.03 8.21 -2.26
N GLY A 97 0.31 7.18 -1.48
CA GLY A 97 1.50 7.18 -0.64
C GLY A 97 2.68 6.50 -1.35
N GLY A 98 3.90 6.90 -1.04
CA GLY A 98 5.10 6.20 -1.50
C GLY A 98 5.49 5.07 -0.54
N LEU A 99 6.06 4.00 -1.07
CA LEU A 99 6.58 2.87 -0.32
C LEU A 99 7.89 2.44 -0.98
N THR A 100 8.95 2.28 -0.19
CA THR A 100 10.22 1.70 -0.63
C THR A 100 10.96 1.05 0.54
N THR A 101 11.99 0.26 0.25
CA THR A 101 12.89 -0.34 1.25
C THR A 101 14.23 0.37 1.29
N ALA A 102 14.89 0.29 2.45
CA ALA A 102 16.25 0.79 2.65
C ALA A 102 16.97 -0.03 3.72
N ASP A 103 18.28 -0.21 3.52
CA ASP A 103 19.17 -0.73 4.56
C ASP A 103 19.76 0.44 5.35
N ILE A 104 19.41 0.54 6.63
CA ILE A 104 19.90 1.58 7.54
C ILE A 104 20.59 0.87 8.70
N GLU A 105 21.90 1.08 8.85
CA GLU A 105 22.71 0.46 9.92
C GLU A 105 22.50 -1.08 9.98
N ASP A 106 22.67 -1.75 8.84
CA ASP A 106 22.48 -3.21 8.67
C ASP A 106 21.08 -3.72 9.04
N THR A 107 20.09 -2.83 9.08
CA THR A 107 18.68 -3.17 9.31
C THR A 107 17.86 -2.80 8.08
N GLU A 108 17.22 -3.80 7.47
CA GLU A 108 16.24 -3.60 6.42
C GLU A 108 14.97 -2.96 7.01
N VAL A 109 14.56 -1.83 6.46
CA VAL A 109 13.36 -1.09 6.87
C VAL A 109 12.56 -0.66 5.65
N MET A 110 11.25 -0.42 5.85
CA MET A 110 10.43 0.27 4.88
C MET A 110 10.34 1.76 5.20
N LEU A 111 10.45 2.56 4.16
CA LEU A 111 10.21 3.99 4.15
C LEU A 111 8.86 4.25 3.47
N LEU A 112 7.95 4.91 4.19
CA LEU A 112 6.63 5.27 3.69
C LEU A 112 6.45 6.76 3.67
N THR A 113 5.91 7.30 2.60
CA THR A 113 5.54 8.71 2.53
C THR A 113 4.02 8.84 2.43
N THR A 114 3.42 9.50 3.41
CA THR A 114 1.98 9.79 3.39
C THR A 114 1.72 11.21 3.84
N PRO A 115 0.70 11.88 3.29
CA PRO A 115 0.23 13.14 3.83
C PRO A 115 -0.49 12.94 5.18
N VAL A 116 -0.26 13.88 6.10
CA VAL A 116 -1.05 14.07 7.32
C VAL A 116 -1.94 15.29 7.13
N TYR A 117 -3.23 15.13 7.42
CA TYR A 117 -4.28 16.08 7.08
C TYR A 117 -4.74 16.86 8.33
N ALA A 118 -5.01 18.17 8.18
CA ALA A 118 -5.60 19.01 9.23
C ALA A 118 -7.15 19.09 9.13
N GLU A 119 -7.85 19.52 10.19
CA GLU A 119 -9.33 19.53 10.24
C GLU A 119 -9.99 20.52 9.25
N ASP A 120 -9.44 21.73 9.10
CA ASP A 120 -10.21 22.90 8.61
C ASP A 120 -9.73 23.50 7.27
N ALA A 121 -9.89 22.77 6.16
CA ALA A 121 -10.16 23.33 4.81
C ALA A 121 -9.90 22.28 3.73
N GLY A 122 -10.92 21.91 2.94
CA GLY A 122 -10.74 21.42 1.56
C GLY A 122 -9.62 20.39 1.32
N ALA A 123 -9.39 19.53 2.31
CA ALA A 123 -8.45 18.41 2.50
C ALA A 123 -7.05 18.43 1.83
N ALA A 124 -6.88 18.73 0.55
CA ALA A 124 -5.61 18.47 -0.15
C ALA A 124 -4.55 19.58 0.04
N ALA A 125 -4.96 20.85 0.12
CA ALA A 125 -4.03 21.99 0.04
C ALA A 125 -3.20 22.25 1.31
N LYS A 126 -3.55 21.63 2.45
CA LYS A 126 -2.86 21.80 3.74
C LYS A 126 -2.27 20.50 4.28
N ALA A 127 -2.30 19.42 3.50
CA ALA A 127 -1.70 18.17 3.92
C ALA A 127 -0.18 18.30 3.94
N GLN A 128 0.45 17.95 5.06
CA GLN A 128 1.91 17.92 5.17
C GLN A 128 2.38 16.52 4.79
N LEU A 129 3.39 16.41 3.94
CA LEU A 129 3.98 15.12 3.60
C LEU A 129 4.89 14.67 4.75
N HIS A 130 4.61 13.49 5.31
CA HIS A 130 5.42 12.87 6.36
C HIS A 130 6.16 11.65 5.82
N LEU A 131 7.35 11.41 6.34
CA LEU A 131 8.13 10.19 6.14
C LEU A 131 8.02 9.32 7.38
N TRP A 132 7.71 8.04 7.19
CA TRP A 132 7.60 7.03 8.24
C TRP A 132 8.62 5.94 7.98
N LEU A 133 9.13 5.37 9.06
CA LEU A 133 10.05 4.23 9.04
C LEU A 133 9.43 3.08 9.81
N THR A 134 9.50 1.86 9.26
CA THR A 134 8.99 0.66 9.91
C THR A 134 9.77 -0.60 9.55
N ASP A 135 9.92 -1.48 10.53
CA ASP A 135 10.45 -2.85 10.39
C ASP A 135 9.31 -3.89 10.32
N MET A 136 8.09 -3.45 9.98
CA MET A 136 6.83 -4.20 10.06
C MET A 136 6.34 -4.53 11.48
N GLN A 137 7.07 -4.13 12.52
CA GLN A 137 6.68 -4.32 13.92
C GLN A 137 6.47 -2.99 14.64
N ARG A 138 7.27 -1.98 14.32
CA ARG A 138 7.27 -0.66 14.94
C ARG A 138 7.21 0.40 13.85
N VAL A 139 6.38 1.41 14.07
CA VAL A 139 6.28 2.56 13.15
C VAL A 139 6.79 3.80 13.86
N SER A 140 7.75 4.49 13.25
CA SER A 140 8.31 5.75 13.74
C SER A 140 8.12 6.85 12.69
N LEU A 141 7.87 8.08 13.16
CA LEU A 141 7.96 9.27 12.32
C LEU A 141 9.45 9.63 12.20
N ALA A 142 9.94 9.75 10.97
CA ALA A 142 11.33 10.09 10.67
C ALA A 142 11.57 11.60 10.62
#